data_AF-A0A078KXC9-F1
#
_entry.id   AF-A0A078KXC9-F1
#
_cell.length_a   1.000
_cell.length_b   1.000
_cell.length_c   1.000
_cell.angle_alpha   90.00
_cell.angle_beta   90.00
_cell.angle_gamma   90.00
#
_symmetry.space_group_name_H-M   'P 1'
#
loop_
_entity.id
_entity.type
_entity.pdbx_description
1 polymer ?
#
loop_
_entity_poly.entity_id
_entity_poly.type
_entity_poly.pdbx_seq_one_letter_code
_entity_poly.pdbx_strand_id
1 'polypeptide(L)'
;MKQKIDYIARYLKLKSPIINKEEINNIVIAQDALKTIGKPEHGSHKLVVVKDLTKEVEYVQKQTRNQTETEKEFMMAGFLNKVNPNHPECKLVETNNGFVNILSRKHENTQDVEDFVRAGRTNELLEKKVIGLEDTLIADNILGKQSDTKLANMLVKDEGDTLVFSNIDHERANLPTFSFFNSGQRRYPISAQELIAGIADLHEPSDDNRSGLAGDKRAKEFREVAMKVMSSEGIKSAYARVANADIDSLYNKCSSLSRNSTFFGGKNNCDAYQQYFKEIQKDAADIVSKFDLKNK
;
A
#
# COMPACT_ATOMS: atom_id res chain seq x y z
N MET A 1 30.12 32.04 10.44
CA MET A 1 28.77 31.55 10.05
C MET A 1 28.85 30.35 9.12
N LYS A 2 29.60 30.41 7.99
CA LYS A 2 29.85 29.31 7.05
C LYS A 2 30.41 28.02 7.69
N GLN A 3 31.43 28.12 8.54
CA GLN A 3 32.01 26.97 9.26
C GLN A 3 31.05 26.27 10.24
N LYS A 4 30.08 26.99 10.83
CA LYS A 4 29.05 26.40 11.72
C LYS A 4 28.03 25.60 10.91
N ILE A 5 27.67 26.09 9.72
CA ILE A 5 26.76 25.41 8.78
C ILE A 5 27.43 24.14 8.24
N ASP A 6 28.71 24.20 7.88
CA ASP A 6 29.49 23.04 7.43
C ASP A 6 29.68 21.97 8.52
N TYR A 7 29.83 22.39 9.79
CA TYR A 7 29.91 21.47 10.93
C TYR A 7 28.57 20.76 11.20
N ILE A 8 27.44 21.47 11.14
CA ILE A 8 26.11 20.89 11.31
C ILE A 8 25.77 19.95 10.15
N ALA A 9 26.09 20.33 8.91
CA ALA A 9 25.89 19.47 7.73
C ALA A 9 26.77 18.21 7.77
N ARG A 10 28.02 18.31 8.25
CA ARG A 10 28.88 17.13 8.51
C ARG A 10 28.36 16.28 9.67
N TYR A 11 27.86 16.88 10.74
CA TYR A 11 27.29 16.15 11.89
C TYR A 11 26.01 15.40 11.51
N LEU A 12 25.15 15.96 10.65
CA LEU A 12 23.97 15.29 10.11
C LEU A 12 24.34 14.16 9.12
N LYS A 13 25.35 14.38 8.25
CA LYS A 13 25.90 13.31 7.39
C LYS A 13 26.54 12.16 8.19
N LEU A 14 27.11 12.43 9.36
CA LEU A 14 27.66 11.43 10.27
C LEU A 14 26.58 10.63 11.03
N LYS A 15 25.30 11.03 10.93
CA LYS A 15 24.14 10.33 11.50
C LYS A 15 23.18 9.83 10.43
N SER A 16 23.69 9.54 9.23
CA SER A 16 22.93 8.87 8.18
C SER A 16 22.31 7.59 8.75
N PRO A 17 20.97 7.46 8.80
CA PRO A 17 20.33 6.19 9.11
C PRO A 17 20.78 5.06 8.18
N ILE A 18 21.18 5.37 6.94
CA ILE A 18 21.65 4.40 5.96
C ILE A 18 23.17 4.36 5.99
N ILE A 19 23.71 3.20 6.37
CA ILE A 19 25.15 2.99 6.60
C ILE A 19 25.85 2.61 5.29
N ASN A 20 25.27 1.68 4.52
CA ASN A 20 25.85 1.19 3.27
C ASN A 20 24.81 1.19 2.15
N LYS A 21 24.77 2.29 1.40
CA LYS A 21 23.78 2.53 0.34
C LYS A 21 24.02 1.72 -0.92
N GLU A 22 25.26 1.34 -1.20
CA GLU A 22 25.62 0.58 -2.40
C GLU A 22 24.96 -0.81 -2.38
N GLU A 23 25.03 -1.49 -1.23
CA GLU A 23 24.43 -2.82 -0.99
C GLU A 23 22.88 -2.82 -1.07
N ILE A 24 22.25 -1.65 -0.93
CA ILE A 24 20.79 -1.48 -0.93
C ILE A 24 20.29 -0.52 -2.00
N ASN A 25 21.10 -0.23 -3.03
CA ASN A 25 20.79 0.75 -4.08
C ASN A 25 19.50 0.45 -4.87
N ASN A 26 19.10 -0.83 -4.93
CA ASN A 26 17.86 -1.27 -5.54
C ASN A 26 16.62 -1.00 -4.66
N ILE A 27 16.82 -0.76 -3.37
CA ILE A 27 15.79 -0.52 -2.35
C ILE A 27 15.73 0.97 -1.99
N VAL A 28 16.88 1.64 -1.92
CA VAL A 28 17.02 3.03 -1.50
C VAL A 28 17.51 3.90 -2.66
N ILE A 29 16.71 4.89 -3.03
CA ILE A 29 17.09 5.90 -4.02
C ILE A 29 17.79 7.06 -3.31
N ALA A 30 18.76 7.67 -4.00
CA ALA A 30 19.43 8.85 -3.51
C ALA A 30 18.61 10.12 -3.70
N GLN A 31 18.55 10.99 -2.68
CA GLN A 31 17.74 12.21 -2.74
C GLN A 31 18.19 13.17 -3.84
N ASP A 32 19.47 13.18 -4.20
CA ASP A 32 20.05 13.94 -5.30
C ASP A 32 19.74 13.36 -6.69
N ALA A 33 19.34 12.09 -6.76
CA ALA A 33 18.81 11.47 -7.98
C ALA A 33 17.33 11.81 -8.23
N LEU A 34 16.68 12.53 -7.31
CA LEU A 34 15.26 12.87 -7.37
C LEU A 34 15.05 14.36 -7.60
N LYS A 35 14.14 14.68 -8.51
CA LYS A 35 13.66 16.05 -8.73
C LYS A 35 12.19 16.17 -8.36
N THR A 36 11.84 17.09 -7.47
CA THR A 36 10.43 17.43 -7.21
C THR A 36 9.82 18.07 -8.45
N ILE A 37 8.71 17.52 -8.92
CA ILE A 37 8.00 17.95 -10.13
C ILE A 37 6.57 18.42 -9.84
N GLY A 38 6.05 18.19 -8.63
CA GLY A 38 4.72 18.65 -8.25
C GLY A 38 4.28 18.15 -6.89
N LYS A 39 2.97 18.21 -6.67
CA LYS A 39 2.26 17.61 -5.54
C LYS A 39 1.14 16.73 -6.09
N PRO A 40 0.76 15.64 -5.42
CA PRO A 40 -0.43 14.91 -5.81
C PRO A 40 -1.66 15.81 -5.67
N GLU A 41 -2.68 15.54 -6.49
CA GLU A 41 -3.94 16.29 -6.49
C GLU A 41 -4.67 16.15 -5.15
N HIS A 42 -4.57 14.98 -4.52
CA HIS A 42 -5.17 14.64 -3.24
C HIS A 42 -4.13 14.09 -2.24
N GLY A 43 -4.51 14.08 -0.96
CA GLY A 43 -3.69 13.58 0.15
C GLY A 43 -3.05 14.66 1.04
N SER A 44 -2.30 14.22 2.06
CA SER A 44 -1.78 15.13 3.09
C SER A 44 -0.76 16.14 2.53
N HIS A 45 -0.60 17.29 3.20
CA HIS A 45 0.42 18.31 2.86
C HIS A 45 1.88 17.81 2.90
N LYS A 46 2.12 16.57 3.33
CA LYS A 46 3.43 15.91 3.41
C LYS A 46 3.75 15.01 2.21
N LEU A 47 2.98 15.13 1.13
CA LEU A 47 3.21 14.41 -0.12
C LEU A 47 3.80 15.34 -1.19
N VAL A 48 4.77 14.84 -1.94
CA VAL A 48 5.31 15.49 -3.14
C VAL A 48 5.49 14.47 -4.25
N VAL A 49 5.34 14.89 -5.51
CA VAL A 49 5.67 14.05 -6.66
C VAL A 49 7.12 14.33 -7.04
N VAL A 50 7.91 13.27 -7.12
CA VAL A 50 9.32 13.32 -7.51
C VAL A 50 9.58 12.44 -8.72
N LYS A 51 10.53 12.85 -9.54
CA LYS A 51 11.01 12.09 -10.70
C LYS A 51 12.43 11.59 -10.43
N ASP A 52 12.65 10.30 -10.58
CA ASP A 52 13.98 9.69 -10.63
C ASP A 52 14.61 10.01 -11.97
N LEU A 53 15.66 10.84 -11.94
CA LEU A 53 16.35 11.35 -13.13
C LEU A 53 17.15 10.27 -13.86
N THR A 54 17.42 9.14 -13.21
CA THR A 54 18.18 8.05 -13.81
C THR A 54 17.29 7.09 -14.59
N LYS A 55 16.05 6.92 -14.15
CA LYS A 55 15.09 5.96 -14.72
C LYS A 55 13.91 6.63 -15.43
N GLU A 56 13.79 7.94 -15.29
CA GLU A 56 12.66 8.74 -15.77
C GLU A 56 11.31 8.27 -15.19
N VAL A 57 11.32 7.67 -13.99
CA VAL A 57 10.12 7.15 -13.29
C VAL A 57 9.65 8.14 -12.23
N GLU A 58 8.34 8.32 -12.13
CA GLU A 58 7.71 9.15 -11.10
C GLU A 58 7.37 8.34 -9.84
N TYR A 59 7.50 9.00 -8.70
CA TYR A 59 7.14 8.49 -7.38
C TYR A 59 6.33 9.54 -6.62
N VAL A 60 5.38 9.07 -5.81
CA VAL A 60 4.83 9.86 -4.71
C VAL A 60 5.75 9.66 -3.50
N GLN A 61 6.40 10.73 -3.07
CA GLN A 61 7.22 10.73 -1.86
C GLN A 61 6.35 11.09 -0.65
N LYS A 62 6.20 10.13 0.29
CA LYS A 62 5.45 10.29 1.55
C LYS A 62 6.40 10.36 2.73
N GLN A 63 6.24 11.41 3.54
CA GLN A 63 6.83 11.46 4.88
C GLN A 63 5.81 10.91 5.89
N THR A 64 6.18 9.84 6.60
CA THR A 64 5.39 9.26 7.70
C THR A 64 5.66 10.00 9.02
N ARG A 65 4.97 9.64 10.10
CA ARG A 65 5.15 10.31 11.40
C ARG A 65 6.39 9.81 12.14
N ASN A 66 6.77 8.56 11.93
CA ASN A 66 7.87 7.92 12.63
C ASN A 66 8.42 6.71 11.84
N GLN A 67 9.53 6.16 12.34
CA GLN A 67 10.20 5.00 11.78
C GLN A 67 9.27 3.78 11.65
N THR A 68 8.50 3.45 12.69
CA THR A 68 7.59 2.29 12.69
C THR A 68 6.54 2.38 11.59
N GLU A 69 5.98 3.56 11.35
CA GLU A 69 5.04 3.79 10.24
C GLU A 69 5.72 3.65 8.88
N THR A 70 6.96 4.14 8.72
CA THR A 70 7.74 3.93 7.49
C THR A 70 8.00 2.45 7.24
N GLU A 71 8.47 1.74 8.26
CA GLU A 71 8.73 0.30 8.17
C GLU A 71 7.46 -0.45 7.81
N LYS A 72 6.35 -0.15 8.49
CA LYS A 72 5.07 -0.78 8.22
C LYS A 72 4.61 -0.56 6.79
N GLU A 73 4.53 0.68 6.34
CA GLU A 73 4.09 1.01 5.00
C GLU A 73 4.97 0.32 3.93
N PHE A 74 6.30 0.33 4.11
CA PHE A 74 7.23 -0.34 3.21
C PHE A 74 7.02 -1.86 3.18
N MET A 75 6.88 -2.50 4.34
CA MET A 75 6.70 -3.95 4.44
C MET A 75 5.33 -4.40 3.91
N MET A 76 4.26 -3.68 4.24
CA MET A 76 2.91 -3.98 3.76
C MET A 76 2.78 -3.78 2.25
N ALA A 77 3.24 -2.64 1.72
CA ALA A 77 3.23 -2.40 0.27
C ALA A 77 4.12 -3.41 -0.47
N GLY A 78 5.27 -3.77 0.10
CA GLY A 78 6.15 -4.81 -0.44
C GLY A 78 5.49 -6.18 -0.49
N PHE A 79 4.75 -6.56 0.55
CA PHE A 79 3.97 -7.80 0.57
C PHE A 79 2.87 -7.77 -0.51
N LEU A 80 2.10 -6.68 -0.58
CA LEU A 80 1.02 -6.56 -1.56
C LEU A 80 1.52 -6.52 -3.00
N ASN A 81 2.71 -5.97 -3.27
CA ASN A 81 3.35 -6.06 -4.59
C ASN A 81 3.75 -7.51 -4.95
N LYS A 82 4.08 -8.35 -3.96
CA LYS A 82 4.30 -9.79 -4.17
C LYS A 82 3.01 -10.57 -4.41
N VAL A 83 1.89 -10.11 -3.87
CA VAL A 83 0.55 -10.67 -4.13
C VAL A 83 0.04 -10.25 -5.50
N ASN A 84 0.12 -8.95 -5.82
CA ASN A 84 -0.36 -8.35 -7.05
C ASN A 84 0.72 -7.42 -7.61
N PRO A 85 1.40 -7.79 -8.72
CA PRO A 85 2.45 -6.97 -9.33
C PRO A 85 1.98 -5.59 -9.83
N ASN A 86 0.66 -5.38 -9.96
CA ASN A 86 0.09 -4.07 -10.30
C ASN A 86 0.01 -3.12 -9.09
N HIS A 87 0.15 -3.62 -7.87
CA HIS A 87 0.26 -2.77 -6.69
C HIS A 87 1.54 -1.94 -6.78
N PRO A 88 1.52 -0.63 -6.48
CA PRO A 88 2.69 0.23 -6.55
C PRO A 88 3.90 -0.36 -5.83
N GLU A 89 5.04 -0.39 -6.52
CA GLU A 89 6.32 -0.74 -5.90
C GLU A 89 6.76 0.40 -4.98
N CYS A 90 7.19 0.06 -3.76
CA CYS A 90 7.73 1.02 -2.81
C CYS A 90 9.26 0.95 -2.72
N LYS A 91 9.87 2.12 -2.62
CA LYS A 91 11.29 2.32 -2.32
C LYS A 91 11.45 3.29 -1.15
N LEU A 92 12.67 3.42 -0.66
CA LEU A 92 13.01 4.38 0.38
C LEU A 92 13.89 5.50 -0.19
N VAL A 93 13.82 6.67 0.42
CA VAL A 93 14.76 7.76 0.20
C VAL A 93 15.15 8.36 1.54
N GLU A 94 16.44 8.56 1.74
CA GLU A 94 16.93 9.37 2.84
C GLU A 94 17.06 10.83 2.39
N THR A 95 16.29 11.70 3.02
CA THR A 95 16.34 13.15 2.81
C THR A 95 17.64 13.75 3.34
N ASN A 96 18.02 14.93 2.86
CA ASN A 96 19.24 15.63 3.29
C ASN A 96 19.29 15.95 4.80
N ASN A 97 18.15 15.88 5.49
CA ASN A 97 18.04 16.11 6.93
C ASN A 97 18.07 14.82 7.76
N GLY A 98 18.35 13.66 7.13
CA GLY A 98 18.45 12.36 7.80
C GLY A 98 17.10 11.68 8.07
N PHE A 99 15.99 12.18 7.54
CA PHE A 99 14.70 11.46 7.57
C PHE A 99 14.60 10.47 6.42
N VAL A 100 14.01 9.30 6.68
CA VAL A 100 13.69 8.31 5.64
C VAL A 100 12.23 8.41 5.26
N ASN A 101 11.97 8.68 3.99
CA ASN A 101 10.65 8.74 3.37
C ASN A 101 10.42 7.52 2.48
N ILE A 102 9.15 7.30 2.15
CA ILE A 102 8.71 6.27 1.22
C ILE A 102 8.50 6.89 -0.15
N LEU A 103 8.90 6.15 -1.17
CA LEU A 103 8.63 6.44 -2.57
C LEU A 103 7.70 5.35 -3.10
N SER A 104 6.43 5.68 -3.28
CA SER A 104 5.47 4.78 -3.93
C SER A 104 5.46 5.10 -5.43
N ARG A 105 5.63 4.09 -6.29
CA ARG A 105 5.65 4.30 -7.74
C ARG A 105 4.35 4.95 -8.21
N LYS A 106 4.46 6.08 -8.90
CA LYS A 106 3.32 6.73 -9.55
C LYS A 106 3.19 6.15 -10.96
N HIS A 107 2.07 5.49 -11.21
CA HIS A 107 1.74 5.02 -12.56
C HIS A 107 1.02 6.13 -13.33
N GLU A 108 1.19 6.16 -14.65
CA GLU A 108 0.41 7.04 -15.53
C GLU A 108 -1.07 6.64 -15.50
N ASN A 109 -1.95 7.59 -15.84
CA ASN A 109 -3.41 7.39 -15.90
C ASN A 109 -4.00 6.76 -14.63
N THR A 110 -3.44 7.10 -13.48
CA THR A 110 -3.85 6.58 -12.17
C THR A 110 -4.43 7.72 -11.35
N GLN A 111 -5.57 7.46 -10.71
CA GLN A 111 -6.26 8.37 -9.80
C GLN A 111 -6.86 7.58 -8.64
N ASP A 112 -7.32 8.29 -7.60
CA ASP A 112 -8.03 7.67 -6.49
C ASP A 112 -9.40 7.16 -6.97
N VAL A 113 -9.87 6.03 -6.43
CA VAL A 113 -11.20 5.49 -6.77
C VAL A 113 -12.29 6.46 -6.35
N GLU A 114 -12.07 7.26 -5.31
CA GLU A 114 -12.99 8.32 -4.92
C GLU A 114 -13.25 9.30 -6.08
N ASP A 115 -12.21 9.78 -6.77
CA ASP A 115 -12.35 10.72 -7.88
C ASP A 115 -12.97 10.07 -9.11
N PHE A 116 -12.59 8.81 -9.38
CA PHE A 116 -13.23 8.01 -10.41
C PHE A 116 -14.76 7.92 -10.19
N VAL A 117 -15.20 7.66 -8.96
CA VAL A 117 -16.62 7.61 -8.59
C VAL A 117 -17.25 9.01 -8.64
N ARG A 118 -16.57 10.06 -8.15
CA ARG A 118 -17.04 11.45 -8.22
C ARG A 118 -17.29 11.89 -9.67
N ALA A 119 -16.43 11.47 -10.59
CA ALA A 119 -16.55 11.74 -12.02
C ALA A 119 -17.70 10.99 -12.71
N GLY A 120 -18.43 10.12 -12.01
CA GLY A 120 -19.56 9.36 -12.57
C GLY A 120 -19.12 8.23 -13.51
N ARG A 121 -17.87 7.78 -13.39
CA ARG A 121 -17.25 6.78 -14.29
C ARG A 121 -17.53 5.34 -13.87
N THR A 122 -18.33 5.13 -12.82
CA THR A 122 -18.65 3.82 -12.25
C THR A 122 -19.10 2.78 -13.29
N ASN A 123 -19.87 3.17 -14.31
CA ASN A 123 -20.35 2.23 -15.32
C ASN A 123 -19.24 1.66 -16.21
N GLU A 124 -18.06 2.30 -16.27
CA GLU A 124 -16.91 1.74 -16.99
C GLU A 124 -16.47 0.39 -16.42
N LEU A 125 -16.79 0.06 -15.17
CA LEU A 125 -16.53 -1.27 -14.60
C LEU A 125 -17.28 -2.38 -15.36
N LEU A 126 -18.44 -2.09 -15.94
CA LEU A 126 -19.22 -3.04 -16.74
C LEU A 126 -18.73 -3.14 -18.19
N GLU A 127 -18.05 -2.10 -18.67
CA GLU A 127 -17.62 -1.97 -20.07
C GLU A 127 -16.18 -2.44 -20.27
N LYS A 128 -15.34 -2.27 -19.25
CA LYS A 128 -13.91 -2.59 -19.27
C LYS A 128 -13.61 -3.84 -18.49
N LYS A 129 -12.49 -4.49 -18.80
CA LYS A 129 -11.94 -5.57 -18.00
C LYS A 129 -11.48 -5.00 -16.65
N VAL A 130 -12.00 -5.53 -15.55
CA VAL A 130 -11.58 -5.14 -14.20
C VAL A 130 -10.55 -6.14 -13.67
N ILE A 131 -9.40 -5.63 -13.20
CA ILE A 131 -8.32 -6.43 -12.60
C ILE A 131 -7.99 -5.87 -11.22
N GLY A 132 -7.82 -6.75 -10.23
CA GLY A 132 -7.27 -6.37 -8.93
C GLY A 132 -8.28 -5.79 -7.94
N LEU A 133 -9.57 -5.70 -8.29
CA LEU A 133 -10.59 -5.16 -7.38
C LEU A 133 -10.78 -6.07 -6.16
N GLU A 134 -10.86 -7.38 -6.36
CA GLU A 134 -10.88 -8.37 -5.29
C GLU A 134 -9.61 -8.30 -4.43
N ASP A 135 -8.42 -8.23 -5.06
CA ASP A 135 -7.13 -8.14 -4.37
C ASP A 135 -7.08 -6.91 -3.45
N THR A 136 -7.51 -5.77 -3.97
CA THR A 136 -7.53 -4.47 -3.27
C THR A 136 -8.39 -4.54 -2.01
N LEU A 137 -9.61 -5.09 -2.12
CA LEU A 137 -10.54 -5.19 -0.99
C LEU A 137 -10.10 -6.28 0.01
N ILE A 138 -9.56 -7.39 -0.47
CA ILE A 138 -9.02 -8.46 0.39
C ILE A 138 -7.81 -7.96 1.18
N ALA A 139 -6.90 -7.21 0.55
CA ALA A 139 -5.70 -6.69 1.16
C ALA A 139 -5.99 -5.90 2.44
N ASP A 140 -6.97 -4.99 2.41
CA ASP A 140 -7.35 -4.21 3.59
C ASP A 140 -7.87 -5.08 4.74
N ASN A 141 -8.58 -6.17 4.40
CA ASN A 141 -9.16 -7.09 5.36
C ASN A 141 -8.12 -8.01 6.02
N ILE A 142 -7.20 -8.56 5.23
CA ILE A 142 -6.15 -9.46 5.74
C ILE A 142 -5.06 -8.71 6.50
N LEU A 143 -4.85 -7.42 6.21
CA LEU A 143 -3.93 -6.56 6.96
C LEU A 143 -4.55 -5.94 8.23
N GLY A 144 -5.85 -6.15 8.46
CA GLY A 144 -6.55 -5.62 9.64
C GLY A 144 -6.76 -4.10 9.62
N LYS A 145 -6.85 -3.50 8.42
CA LYS A 145 -7.09 -2.05 8.25
C LYS A 145 -8.50 -1.70 7.78
N GLN A 146 -9.50 -2.51 8.16
CA GLN A 146 -10.87 -2.34 7.65
C GLN A 146 -11.51 -1.01 8.05
N SER A 147 -11.08 -0.40 9.16
CA SER A 147 -11.51 0.94 9.57
C SER A 147 -11.02 2.05 8.63
N ASP A 148 -10.13 1.74 7.70
CA ASP A 148 -9.57 2.66 6.72
C ASP A 148 -9.71 2.18 5.27
N THR A 149 -10.62 1.23 5.04
CA THR A 149 -11.03 0.83 3.70
C THR A 149 -11.92 1.91 3.11
N LYS A 150 -11.29 2.87 2.44
CA LYS A 150 -11.93 4.02 1.79
C LYS A 150 -11.58 4.05 0.32
N LEU A 151 -12.47 4.61 -0.49
CA LEU A 151 -12.25 4.78 -1.93
C LEU A 151 -11.05 5.70 -2.22
N ALA A 152 -10.76 6.66 -1.35
CA ALA A 152 -9.57 7.51 -1.44
C ALA A 152 -8.24 6.78 -1.14
N ASN A 153 -8.31 5.61 -0.49
CA ASN A 153 -7.14 4.76 -0.22
C ASN A 153 -7.00 3.63 -1.27
N MET A 154 -7.76 3.71 -2.36
CA MET A 154 -7.70 2.80 -3.49
C MET A 154 -7.33 3.59 -4.73
N LEU A 155 -6.50 3.01 -5.58
CA LEU A 155 -6.12 3.55 -6.87
C LEU A 155 -6.80 2.76 -7.97
N VAL A 156 -7.23 3.46 -9.01
CA VAL A 156 -7.61 2.88 -10.30
C VAL A 156 -6.73 3.44 -11.39
N LYS A 157 -6.08 2.55 -12.14
CA LYS A 157 -5.33 2.85 -13.35
C LYS A 157 -6.16 2.50 -14.57
N ASP A 158 -6.31 3.46 -15.47
CA ASP A 158 -6.99 3.27 -16.75
C ASP A 158 -5.97 2.93 -17.85
N GLU A 159 -6.07 1.71 -18.38
CA GLU A 159 -5.23 1.19 -19.47
C GLU A 159 -6.02 1.06 -20.79
N GLY A 160 -7.08 1.87 -20.97
CA GLY A 160 -7.97 1.80 -22.12
C GLY A 160 -9.10 0.80 -21.86
N ASP A 161 -8.97 -0.42 -22.37
CA ASP A 161 -10.01 -1.46 -22.21
C ASP A 161 -9.94 -2.18 -20.84
N THR A 162 -9.01 -1.78 -19.98
CA THR A 162 -8.78 -2.40 -18.67
C THR A 162 -8.69 -1.35 -17.57
N LEU A 163 -9.35 -1.61 -16.44
CA LEU A 163 -9.22 -0.87 -15.19
C LEU A 163 -8.46 -1.75 -14.19
N VAL A 164 -7.35 -1.24 -13.67
CA VAL A 164 -6.48 -1.96 -12.74
C VAL A 164 -6.54 -1.31 -11.37
N PHE A 165 -6.96 -2.07 -10.36
CA PHE A 165 -7.14 -1.61 -8.99
C PHE A 165 -5.97 -2.03 -8.09
N SER A 166 -5.64 -1.15 -7.17
CA SER A 166 -4.71 -1.41 -6.06
C SER A 166 -5.10 -0.57 -4.84
N ASN A 167 -4.57 -0.88 -3.66
CA ASN A 167 -4.72 -0.06 -2.47
C ASN A 167 -3.41 0.66 -2.12
N ILE A 168 -3.56 1.72 -1.35
CA ILE A 168 -2.48 2.51 -0.79
C ILE A 168 -2.81 2.85 0.67
N ASP A 169 -1.89 3.54 1.32
CA ASP A 169 -2.01 4.00 2.69
C ASP A 169 -2.27 2.86 3.69
N HIS A 170 -1.16 2.23 4.08
CA HIS A 170 -1.11 1.09 4.99
C HIS A 170 -0.74 1.51 6.41
N GLU A 171 -0.83 2.81 6.73
CA GLU A 171 -0.49 3.35 8.05
C GLU A 171 -1.40 2.83 9.17
N ARG A 172 -2.61 2.38 8.82
CA ARG A 172 -3.57 1.73 9.72
C ARG A 172 -3.57 0.20 9.62
N ALA A 173 -2.58 -0.42 8.96
CA ALA A 173 -2.42 -1.88 9.05
C ALA A 173 -1.96 -2.30 10.45
N ASN A 174 -2.29 -3.55 10.82
CA ASN A 174 -1.83 -4.15 12.07
C ASN A 174 -0.30 -4.29 12.09
N LEU A 175 0.29 -4.15 13.27
CA LEU A 175 1.71 -4.42 13.48
C LEU A 175 1.92 -5.89 13.86
N PRO A 176 3.02 -6.51 13.42
CA PRO A 176 3.35 -7.89 13.78
C PRO A 176 3.66 -8.07 15.27
N THR A 177 4.07 -7.01 15.98
CA THR A 177 4.67 -7.12 17.32
C THR A 177 3.82 -6.60 18.48
N PHE A 178 2.58 -6.13 18.27
CA PHE A 178 1.71 -5.67 19.36
C PHE A 178 0.21 -5.87 19.09
N SER A 179 -0.43 -6.81 19.80
CA SER A 179 -1.87 -7.05 19.69
C SER A 179 -2.75 -5.94 20.29
N PHE A 180 -2.22 -5.15 21.24
CA PHE A 180 -3.00 -4.11 21.95
C PHE A 180 -3.18 -2.80 21.16
N PHE A 181 -2.38 -2.56 20.13
CA PHE A 181 -2.43 -1.35 19.28
C PHE A 181 -2.90 -1.64 17.85
N ASN A 182 -3.36 -2.87 17.60
CA ASN A 182 -3.90 -3.27 16.31
C ASN A 182 -5.29 -2.68 16.10
N SER A 183 -5.48 -2.09 14.92
CA SER A 183 -6.67 -1.34 14.51
C SER A 183 -7.89 -2.22 14.25
N GLY A 184 -7.70 -3.53 14.07
CA GLY A 184 -8.78 -4.48 13.84
C GLY A 184 -8.33 -5.93 13.83
N GLN A 185 -9.28 -6.86 14.00
CA GLN A 185 -9.02 -8.29 13.77
C GLN A 185 -8.94 -8.54 12.26
N ARG A 186 -7.95 -9.33 11.81
CA ARG A 186 -7.88 -9.77 10.40
C ARG A 186 -9.18 -10.49 10.03
N ARG A 187 -9.70 -10.21 8.83
CA ARG A 187 -10.91 -10.84 8.30
C ARG A 187 -10.59 -11.47 6.95
N TYR A 188 -11.33 -12.51 6.61
CA TYR A 188 -11.21 -13.19 5.32
C TYR A 188 -12.59 -13.34 4.67
N PRO A 189 -13.19 -12.23 4.20
CA PRO A 189 -14.46 -12.26 3.49
C PRO A 189 -14.42 -13.18 2.27
N ILE A 190 -15.50 -13.92 2.01
CA ILE A 190 -15.57 -14.90 0.91
C ILE A 190 -16.62 -14.55 -0.14
N SER A 191 -17.21 -13.36 -0.05
CA SER A 191 -18.22 -12.89 -1.00
C SER A 191 -17.99 -11.44 -1.39
N ALA A 192 -18.43 -11.08 -2.61
CA ALA A 192 -18.39 -9.70 -3.08
C ALA A 192 -19.18 -8.76 -2.16
N GLN A 193 -20.33 -9.23 -1.63
CA GLN A 193 -21.13 -8.45 -0.69
C GLN A 193 -20.36 -8.09 0.58
N GLU A 194 -19.67 -9.04 1.20
CA GLU A 194 -18.88 -8.80 2.41
C GLU A 194 -17.69 -7.86 2.14
N LEU A 195 -16.99 -8.06 1.01
CA LEU A 195 -15.86 -7.21 0.61
C LEU A 195 -16.30 -5.76 0.37
N ILE A 196 -17.37 -5.56 -0.39
CA ILE A 196 -17.88 -4.24 -0.71
C ILE A 196 -18.48 -3.57 0.53
N ALA A 197 -19.25 -4.28 1.35
CA ALA A 197 -19.83 -3.72 2.57
C ALA A 197 -18.77 -3.20 3.57
N GLY A 198 -17.52 -3.68 3.45
CA GLY A 198 -16.38 -3.20 4.21
C GLY A 198 -15.88 -1.80 3.84
N ILE A 199 -16.31 -1.22 2.71
CA ILE A 199 -15.91 0.12 2.30
C ILE A 199 -16.64 1.17 3.16
N ALA A 200 -15.87 1.98 3.88
CA ALA A 200 -16.37 3.00 4.80
C ALA A 200 -17.24 4.07 4.11
N ASP A 201 -16.92 4.42 2.85
CA ASP A 201 -17.66 5.39 2.03
C ASP A 201 -19.09 5.01 1.69
N LEU A 202 -19.48 3.76 1.91
CA LEU A 202 -20.83 3.29 1.64
C LEU A 202 -21.81 3.55 2.80
N HIS A 203 -21.29 3.97 3.94
CA HIS A 203 -22.05 4.20 5.17
C HIS A 203 -22.31 5.69 5.40
N GLU A 204 -23.12 5.99 6.41
CA GLU A 204 -23.37 7.38 6.81
C GLU A 204 -22.06 8.06 7.29
N PRO A 205 -21.94 9.40 7.14
CA PRO A 205 -20.78 10.13 7.59
C PRO A 205 -20.45 9.86 9.06
N SER A 206 -19.17 9.60 9.34
CA SER A 206 -18.60 9.48 10.69
C SER A 206 -17.38 10.39 10.81
N ASP A 207 -16.85 10.57 12.02
CA ASP A 207 -15.62 11.36 12.21
C ASP A 207 -14.45 10.83 11.37
N ASP A 208 -14.38 9.52 11.18
CA ASP A 208 -13.36 8.86 10.35
C ASP A 208 -13.62 8.97 8.84
N ASN A 209 -14.83 9.34 8.40
CA ASN A 209 -15.19 9.36 6.97
C ASN A 209 -16.00 10.58 6.49
N ARG A 210 -15.97 11.70 7.22
CA ARG A 210 -16.79 12.87 6.87
C ARG A 210 -16.40 13.56 5.56
N SER A 211 -15.16 13.36 5.09
CA SER A 211 -14.60 14.04 3.92
C SER A 211 -14.71 13.25 2.61
N GLY A 212 -15.04 11.97 2.70
CA GLY A 212 -15.13 11.07 1.56
C GLY A 212 -16.47 11.13 0.83
N LEU A 213 -16.95 9.97 0.40
CA LEU A 213 -18.25 9.82 -0.28
C LEU A 213 -19.35 9.24 0.62
N ALA A 214 -19.14 9.25 1.93
CA ALA A 214 -20.15 8.83 2.91
C ALA A 214 -21.49 9.53 2.69
N GLY A 215 -22.57 8.74 2.54
CA GLY A 215 -23.91 9.24 2.23
C GLY A 215 -24.14 9.68 0.77
N ASP A 216 -23.11 9.73 -0.09
CA ASP A 216 -23.24 10.10 -1.50
C ASP A 216 -23.88 8.97 -2.32
N LYS A 217 -24.86 9.30 -3.16
CA LYS A 217 -25.54 8.33 -4.03
C LYS A 217 -24.58 7.61 -5.00
N ARG A 218 -23.49 8.26 -5.41
CA ARG A 218 -22.49 7.68 -6.32
C ARG A 218 -21.69 6.57 -5.66
N ALA A 219 -21.45 6.64 -4.35
CA ALA A 219 -20.84 5.54 -3.61
C ALA A 219 -21.76 4.30 -3.61
N LYS A 220 -23.07 4.51 -3.46
CA LYS A 220 -24.06 3.42 -3.56
C LYS A 220 -24.11 2.81 -4.97
N GLU A 221 -24.04 3.63 -6.01
CA GLU A 221 -23.91 3.15 -7.40
C GLU A 221 -22.63 2.32 -7.59
N PHE A 222 -21.50 2.78 -7.05
CA PHE A 222 -20.25 2.02 -7.07
C PHE A 222 -20.41 0.65 -6.42
N ARG A 223 -21.05 0.57 -5.24
CA ARG A 223 -21.38 -0.72 -4.61
C ARG A 223 -22.15 -1.63 -5.54
N GLU A 224 -23.22 -1.13 -6.15
CA GLU A 224 -24.10 -1.93 -7.00
C GLU A 224 -23.38 -2.47 -8.24
N VAL A 225 -22.54 -1.65 -8.87
CA VAL A 225 -21.78 -2.05 -10.06
C VAL A 225 -20.62 -2.96 -9.69
N ALA A 226 -19.85 -2.64 -8.65
CA ALA A 226 -18.73 -3.45 -8.19
C ALA A 226 -19.18 -4.88 -7.81
N MET A 227 -20.33 -5.04 -7.16
CA MET A 227 -20.91 -6.36 -6.85
C MET A 227 -21.23 -7.20 -8.09
N LYS A 228 -21.51 -6.58 -9.25
CA LYS A 228 -21.84 -7.29 -10.50
C LYS A 228 -20.59 -7.79 -11.24
N VAL A 229 -19.46 -7.10 -11.08
CA VAL A 229 -18.22 -7.41 -11.81
C VAL A 229 -17.30 -8.35 -11.03
N MET A 230 -17.40 -8.35 -9.70
CA MET A 230 -16.67 -9.28 -8.85
C MET A 230 -17.25 -10.68 -8.94
N SER A 231 -16.38 -11.69 -8.94
CA SER A 231 -16.80 -13.10 -9.01
C SER A 231 -16.23 -13.94 -7.88
N SER A 232 -16.92 -15.03 -7.54
CA SER A 232 -16.44 -16.02 -6.56
C SER A 232 -15.06 -16.58 -6.94
N GLU A 233 -14.85 -16.85 -8.23
CA GLU A 233 -13.55 -17.33 -8.75
C GLU A 233 -12.48 -16.24 -8.68
N GLY A 234 -12.82 -14.98 -8.92
CA GLY A 234 -11.93 -13.83 -8.72
C GLY A 234 -11.45 -13.70 -7.27
N ILE A 235 -12.38 -13.84 -6.32
CA ILE A 235 -12.10 -13.81 -4.88
C ILE A 235 -11.18 -14.98 -4.47
N LYS A 236 -11.51 -16.20 -4.91
CA LYS A 236 -10.67 -17.38 -4.68
C LYS A 236 -9.27 -17.19 -5.27
N SER A 237 -9.18 -16.69 -6.50
CA SER A 237 -7.91 -16.43 -7.19
C SER A 237 -7.06 -15.39 -6.45
N ALA A 238 -7.68 -14.35 -5.88
CA ALA A 238 -6.99 -13.36 -5.07
C ALA A 238 -6.41 -13.98 -3.78
N TYR A 239 -7.17 -14.82 -3.06
CA TYR A 239 -6.61 -15.57 -1.92
C TYR A 239 -5.51 -16.54 -2.32
N ALA A 240 -5.61 -17.18 -3.48
CA ALA A 240 -4.55 -18.04 -4.00
C ALA A 240 -3.27 -17.24 -4.27
N ARG A 241 -3.35 -16.02 -4.79
CA ARG A 241 -2.19 -15.13 -4.93
C ARG A 241 -1.59 -14.76 -3.58
N VAL A 242 -2.43 -14.44 -2.59
CA VAL A 242 -1.96 -14.18 -1.21
C VAL A 242 -1.20 -15.39 -0.67
N ALA A 243 -1.80 -16.58 -0.74
CA ALA A 243 -1.23 -17.82 -0.22
C ALA A 243 0.12 -18.19 -0.85
N ASN A 244 0.36 -17.81 -2.11
CA ASN A 244 1.55 -18.19 -2.87
C ASN A 244 2.57 -17.05 -3.08
N ALA A 245 2.35 -15.87 -2.48
CA ALA A 245 3.26 -14.75 -2.62
C ALA A 245 4.69 -15.07 -2.15
N ASP A 246 5.71 -14.60 -2.88
CA ASP A 246 7.12 -14.76 -2.51
C ASP A 246 7.52 -13.79 -1.39
N ILE A 247 7.25 -14.20 -0.15
CA ILE A 247 7.58 -13.43 1.05
C ILE A 247 9.06 -13.53 1.45
N ASP A 248 9.79 -14.55 0.96
CA ASP A 248 11.20 -14.73 1.28
C ASP A 248 12.07 -13.66 0.60
N SER A 249 11.72 -13.26 -0.63
CA SER A 249 12.34 -12.10 -1.27
C SER A 249 12.12 -10.80 -0.47
N LEU A 250 10.92 -10.62 0.10
CA LEU A 250 10.63 -9.45 0.95
C LEU A 250 11.42 -9.49 2.26
N TYR A 251 11.49 -10.66 2.89
CA TYR A 251 12.33 -10.89 4.07
C TYR A 251 13.80 -10.57 3.78
N ASN A 252 14.33 -11.03 2.64
CA ASN A 252 15.70 -10.76 2.22
C ASN A 252 15.95 -9.25 2.01
N LYS A 253 15.00 -8.52 1.41
CA LYS A 253 15.05 -7.04 1.32
C LYS A 253 15.11 -6.40 2.71
N CYS A 254 14.25 -6.81 3.65
CA CYS A 254 14.26 -6.31 5.03
C CYS A 254 15.57 -6.65 5.76
N SER A 255 16.06 -7.88 5.61
CA SER A 255 17.32 -8.34 6.21
C SER A 255 18.51 -7.54 5.68
N SER A 256 18.54 -7.24 4.38
CA SER A 256 19.57 -6.36 3.80
C SER A 256 19.47 -4.93 4.35
N LEU A 257 18.26 -4.36 4.44
CA LEU A 257 18.04 -3.05 5.05
C LEU A 257 18.54 -3.01 6.51
N SER A 258 18.12 -3.95 7.35
CA SER A 258 18.51 -3.99 8.77
C SER A 258 20.01 -4.20 9.01
N ARG A 259 20.76 -4.81 8.07
CA ARG A 259 22.23 -4.90 8.15
C ARG A 259 22.93 -3.63 7.72
N ASN A 260 22.33 -2.90 6.79
CA ASN A 260 22.93 -1.74 6.12
C ASN A 260 22.32 -0.39 6.56
N SER A 261 21.46 -0.40 7.58
CA SER A 261 20.74 0.77 8.09
C SER A 261 20.47 0.64 9.58
N THR A 262 20.60 1.75 10.32
CA THR A 262 20.12 1.86 11.70
C THR A 262 18.64 2.24 11.78
N PHE A 263 18.00 2.53 10.65
CA PHE A 263 16.60 2.96 10.57
C PHE A 263 15.60 1.81 10.44
N PHE A 264 15.99 0.62 10.00
CA PHE A 264 15.09 -0.52 10.07
C PHE A 264 15.36 -1.27 11.37
N GLY A 265 14.33 -1.60 12.16
CA GLY A 265 14.38 -2.05 13.55
C GLY A 265 15.03 -3.42 13.84
N GLY A 266 16.11 -3.74 13.14
CA GLY A 266 16.93 -4.91 13.33
C GLY A 266 16.30 -6.20 12.79
N LYS A 267 17.07 -7.29 12.86
CA LYS A 267 16.68 -8.60 12.34
C LYS A 267 15.37 -9.14 12.95
N ASN A 268 15.14 -8.87 14.24
CA ASN A 268 13.94 -9.31 14.97
C ASN A 268 12.65 -8.74 14.36
N ASN A 269 12.67 -7.49 13.86
CA ASN A 269 11.51 -6.91 13.18
C ASN A 269 11.24 -7.61 11.85
N CYS A 270 12.29 -7.90 11.06
CA CYS A 270 12.14 -8.64 9.80
C CYS A 270 11.58 -10.05 10.01
N ASP A 271 12.05 -10.76 11.05
CA ASP A 271 11.55 -12.09 11.40
C ASP A 271 10.06 -12.02 11.82
N ALA A 272 9.67 -10.98 12.59
CA ALA A 272 8.28 -10.75 12.99
C ALA A 272 7.36 -10.49 11.79
N TYR A 273 7.78 -9.66 10.83
CA TYR A 273 7.03 -9.44 9.58
C TYR A 273 6.93 -10.72 8.75
N GLN A 274 8.02 -11.50 8.62
CA GLN A 274 7.99 -12.76 7.89
C GLN A 274 6.97 -13.72 8.51
N GLN A 275 6.97 -13.86 9.84
CA GLN A 275 6.01 -14.71 10.53
C GLN A 275 4.57 -14.20 10.37
N TYR A 276 4.35 -12.89 10.48
CA TYR A 276 3.05 -12.28 10.28
C TYR A 276 2.49 -12.54 8.87
N PHE A 277 3.32 -12.43 7.83
CA PHE A 277 2.91 -12.75 6.47
C PHE A 277 2.68 -14.25 6.28
N LYS A 278 3.50 -15.13 6.88
CA LYS A 278 3.26 -16.59 6.84
C LYS A 278 1.90 -16.98 7.41
N GLU A 279 1.47 -16.33 8.49
CA GLU A 279 0.13 -16.54 9.04
C GLU A 279 -0.96 -16.12 8.06
N ILE A 280 -0.82 -14.96 7.43
CA ILE A 280 -1.75 -14.48 6.39
C ILE A 280 -1.80 -15.46 5.22
N GLN A 281 -0.65 -15.97 4.75
CA GLN A 281 -0.59 -16.95 3.67
C GLN A 281 -1.30 -18.26 4.03
N LYS A 282 -1.09 -18.74 5.27
CA LYS A 282 -1.75 -19.94 5.78
C LYS A 282 -3.26 -19.76 5.82
N ASP A 283 -3.75 -18.68 6.43
CA ASP A 283 -5.18 -18.40 6.51
C ASP A 283 -5.81 -18.25 5.10
N ALA A 284 -5.10 -17.61 4.17
CA ALA A 284 -5.55 -17.51 2.77
C ALA A 284 -5.64 -18.88 2.08
N ALA A 285 -4.67 -19.78 2.30
CA ALA A 285 -4.71 -21.15 1.77
C ALA A 285 -5.88 -21.97 2.34
N ASP A 286 -6.19 -21.80 3.63
CA ASP A 286 -7.35 -22.42 4.27
C ASP A 286 -8.66 -21.92 3.64
N ILE A 287 -8.73 -20.64 3.27
CA ILE A 287 -9.88 -20.06 2.55
C ILE A 287 -10.03 -20.65 1.16
N VAL A 288 -8.95 -20.74 0.36
CA VAL A 288 -8.97 -21.38 -0.97
C VAL A 288 -9.51 -22.81 -0.87
N SER A 289 -9.04 -23.57 0.13
CA SER A 289 -9.50 -24.94 0.35
C SER A 289 -11.00 -25.03 0.66
N LYS A 290 -11.57 -24.04 1.38
CA LYS A 290 -13.02 -23.96 1.64
C LYS A 290 -13.83 -23.68 0.38
N PHE A 291 -13.30 -22.91 -0.58
CA PHE A 291 -13.97 -22.73 -1.88
C PHE A 291 -14.03 -24.04 -2.66
N ASP A 292 -12.94 -24.82 -2.66
CA ASP A 292 -12.88 -26.10 -3.37
C ASP A 292 -13.84 -27.16 -2.80
N LEU A 293 -14.07 -27.13 -1.48
CA LEU A 293 -15.00 -28.05 -0.81
C LEU A 293 -16.48 -27.70 -1.06
N LYS A 294 -16.82 -26.43 -1.29
CA LYS A 294 -18.20 -26.00 -1.59
C LYS A 294 -18.64 -26.30 -3.02
N ASN A 295 -17.69 -26.56 -3.92
CA ASN A 295 -17.93 -26.83 -5.34
C ASN A 295 -17.86 -28.33 -5.70
N LYS A 296 -17.80 -29.21 -4.69
CA LYS A 296 -17.96 -30.67 -4.82
C LYS A 296 -19.33 -31.10 -4.33
#